data_AF-A0A7V9HIS8-F1
#
_entry.id   AF-A0A7V9HIS8-F1
#
_cell.length_a   1.000
_cell.length_b   1.000
_cell.length_c   1.000
_cell.angle_alpha   90.00
_cell.angle_beta   90.00
_cell.angle_gamma   90.00
#
_symmetry.space_group_name_H-M   'P 1'
#
loop_
_entity.id
_entity.type
_entity.pdbx_description
1 polymer ?
#
loop_
_entity_poly.entity_id
_entity_poly.type
_entity_poly.pdbx_seq_one_letter_code
_entity_poly.pdbx_strand_id
1 'polypeptide(L)'
;MTEDFVANLYGPLSRVRLETYRKFGDSDLAMVTNYFWNIDLAEALVPSLHAVEVALRNSIHTALSHHYDTDMWFFREGLLQANQVRDFASALGKVARKRTPLAGCLVAQLSFGFWTSLLNAPYEQSVWLPNKAALLFT
;
A
#
# COMPACT_ATOMS: atom_id res chain seq x y z
N MET A 1 -21.71 -26.16 22.47
CA MET A 1 -21.62 -24.69 22.62
C MET A 1 -20.39 -24.11 21.90
N THR A 2 -19.16 -24.46 22.29
CA THR A 2 -17.94 -24.04 21.57
C THR A 2 -17.81 -24.69 20.19
N GLU A 3 -18.15 -25.98 20.07
CA GLU A 3 -18.15 -26.69 18.79
C GLU A 3 -19.19 -26.12 17.81
N ASP A 4 -20.41 -25.83 18.27
CA ASP A 4 -21.46 -25.20 17.44
C ASP A 4 -21.04 -23.80 16.96
N PHE A 5 -20.36 -23.04 17.83
CA PHE A 5 -19.84 -21.73 17.48
C PHE A 5 -18.75 -21.81 16.40
N VAL A 6 -17.81 -22.74 16.53
CA VAL A 6 -16.73 -22.96 15.55
C VAL A 6 -17.29 -23.48 14.23
N ALA A 7 -18.29 -24.37 14.28
CA ALA A 7 -18.98 -24.87 13.10
C ALA A 7 -19.65 -23.73 12.31
N ASN A 8 -20.29 -22.80 13.01
CA ASN A 8 -20.91 -21.62 12.39
C ASN A 8 -19.87 -20.64 11.79
N LEU A 9 -18.66 -20.57 12.33
CA LEU A 9 -17.58 -19.73 11.80
C LEU A 9 -16.98 -20.27 10.49
N TYR A 10 -17.07 -21.58 10.22
CA TYR A 10 -16.54 -22.15 8.99
C TYR A 10 -17.29 -21.71 7.73
N GLY A 11 -18.57 -21.36 7.83
CA GLY A 11 -19.35 -20.80 6.73
C GLY A 11 -18.75 -19.50 6.17
N PRO A 12 -18.61 -18.44 6.99
CA PRO A 12 -18.09 -17.15 6.54
C PRO A 12 -16.56 -17.10 6.40
N LEU A 13 -15.78 -17.78 7.25
CA LEU A 13 -14.32 -17.63 7.29
C LEU A 13 -13.55 -18.69 6.49
N SER A 14 -14.22 -19.73 5.99
CA SER A 14 -13.61 -20.94 5.43
C SER A 14 -12.78 -21.73 6.44
N ARG A 15 -12.94 -23.06 6.43
CA ARG A 15 -12.18 -23.99 7.26
C ARG A 15 -10.67 -23.84 7.07
N VAL A 16 -10.22 -23.76 5.82
CA VAL A 16 -8.79 -23.68 5.51
C VAL A 16 -8.13 -22.48 6.18
N ARG A 17 -8.82 -21.34 6.27
CA ARG A 17 -8.27 -20.13 6.88
C ARG A 17 -8.16 -20.26 8.40
N LEU A 18 -9.19 -20.79 9.07
CA LEU A 18 -9.19 -20.95 10.53
C LEU A 18 -8.19 -22.02 10.98
N GLU A 19 -8.09 -23.14 10.27
CA GLU A 19 -7.18 -24.23 10.61
C GLU A 19 -5.70 -23.82 10.53
N THR A 20 -5.35 -22.80 9.75
CA THR A 20 -4.00 -22.19 9.75
C THR A 20 -3.58 -21.67 11.13
N TYR A 21 -4.55 -21.33 12.00
CA TYR A 21 -4.29 -20.80 13.35
C TYR A 21 -4.33 -21.89 14.43
N ARG A 22 -4.59 -23.16 14.08
CA ARG A 22 -4.54 -24.29 15.01
C ARG A 22 -3.11 -24.81 15.10
N LYS A 23 -2.48 -24.73 16.28
CA LYS A 23 -1.18 -25.38 16.50
C LYS A 23 -1.37 -26.86 16.83
N PHE A 24 -0.30 -27.65 16.73
CA PHE A 24 -0.37 -29.08 17.00
C PHE A 24 -0.84 -29.35 18.43
N GLY A 25 -1.96 -30.04 18.59
CA GLY A 25 -2.56 -30.35 19.89
C GLY A 25 -3.49 -29.27 20.47
N ASP A 26 -3.74 -28.17 19.75
CA ASP A 26 -4.61 -27.10 20.23
C ASP A 26 -6.11 -27.43 20.14
N SER A 27 -6.87 -26.89 21.11
CA SER A 27 -8.33 -26.94 21.10
C SER A 27 -8.93 -25.96 20.08
N ASP A 28 -10.19 -26.19 19.70
CA ASP A 28 -10.94 -25.28 18.83
C ASP A 28 -11.01 -23.85 19.39
N LEU A 29 -11.09 -23.71 20.73
CA LEU A 29 -11.07 -22.41 21.38
C LEU A 29 -9.73 -21.69 21.18
N ALA A 30 -8.60 -22.40 21.35
CA ALA A 30 -7.26 -21.83 21.16
C ALA A 30 -7.03 -21.39 19.70
N MET A 31 -7.49 -22.16 18.73
CA MET A 31 -7.48 -21.80 17.31
C MET A 31 -8.22 -20.47 17.07
N VAL A 32 -9.44 -20.34 17.60
CA VAL A 32 -10.24 -19.12 17.46
C VAL A 32 -9.59 -17.93 18.17
N THR A 33 -9.02 -18.13 19.36
CA THR A 33 -8.28 -17.08 20.08
C THR A 33 -7.08 -16.59 19.27
N ASN A 34 -6.28 -17.50 18.71
CA ASN A 34 -5.13 -17.13 17.85
C ASN A 34 -5.58 -16.32 16.62
N TYR A 35 -6.71 -16.69 16.02
CA TYR A 35 -7.27 -15.97 14.89
C TYR A 35 -7.64 -14.53 15.24
N PHE A 36 -8.34 -14.32 16.38
CA PHE A 36 -8.69 -12.97 16.84
C PHE A 36 -7.47 -12.17 17.26
N TRP A 37 -6.48 -12.77 17.94
CA TRP A 37 -5.23 -12.09 18.24
C TRP A 37 -4.47 -11.63 17.00
N ASN A 38 -4.52 -12.39 15.90
CA ASN A 38 -3.95 -11.94 14.64
C ASN A 38 -4.72 -10.74 14.06
N ILE A 39 -6.05 -10.69 14.23
CA ILE A 39 -6.85 -9.52 13.85
C ILE A 39 -6.46 -8.32 14.70
N ASP A 40 -6.40 -8.46 16.02
CA ASP A 40 -6.02 -7.39 16.95
C ASP A 40 -4.61 -6.86 16.66
N LEU A 41 -3.68 -7.77 16.37
CA LEU A 41 -2.32 -7.39 15.95
C LEU A 41 -2.33 -6.64 14.62
N ALA A 42 -3.10 -7.11 13.64
CA ALA A 42 -3.21 -6.42 12.36
C ALA A 42 -3.81 -5.02 12.54
N GLU A 43 -4.86 -4.88 13.36
CA GLU A 43 -5.48 -3.60 13.73
C GLU A 43 -4.45 -2.64 14.34
N ALA A 44 -3.62 -3.13 15.28
CA ALA A 44 -2.57 -2.32 15.90
C ALA A 44 -1.50 -1.83 14.90
N LEU A 45 -1.29 -2.56 13.79
CA LEU A 45 -0.32 -2.20 12.76
C LEU A 45 -0.87 -1.23 11.70
N VAL A 46 -2.19 -1.15 11.50
CA VAL A 46 -2.81 -0.28 10.49
C VAL A 46 -2.41 1.20 10.64
N PRO A 47 -2.42 1.81 11.83
CA PRO A 47 -2.01 3.21 12.00
C PRO A 47 -0.54 3.45 11.59
N SER A 48 0.35 2.53 11.95
CA SER A 48 1.76 2.59 11.60
C SER A 48 1.99 2.48 10.09
N LEU A 49 1.29 1.54 9.44
CA LEU A 49 1.34 1.40 7.99
C LEU A 49 0.83 2.65 7.28
N HIS A 50 -0.27 3.23 7.76
CA HIS A 50 -0.81 4.48 7.21
C HIS A 50 0.17 5.64 7.36
N ALA A 51 0.84 5.78 8.52
CA ALA A 51 1.87 6.80 8.72
C ALA A 51 3.05 6.63 7.75
N VAL A 52 3.52 5.39 7.56
CA VAL A 52 4.59 5.07 6.59
C VAL A 52 4.15 5.40 5.16
N GLU A 53 2.92 5.03 4.76
CA GLU A 53 2.41 5.32 3.41
C GLU A 53 2.37 6.83 3.13
N VAL A 54 1.86 7.62 4.08
CA VAL A 54 1.76 9.08 3.93
C VAL A 54 3.14 9.73 3.89
N ALA A 55 4.06 9.30 4.76
CA ALA A 55 5.44 9.79 4.76
C ALA A 55 6.13 9.45 3.44
N LEU A 56 6.07 8.19 3.01
CA LEU A 56 6.73 7.70 1.80
C LEU A 56 6.26 8.44 0.56
N ARG A 57 4.94 8.55 0.34
CA ARG A 57 4.40 9.21 -0.86
C ARG A 57 4.77 10.69 -0.91
N ASN A 58 4.76 11.36 0.24
CA ASN A 58 5.09 12.78 0.30
C ASN A 58 6.59 12.99 0.04
N SER A 59 7.46 12.19 0.66
CA SER A 59 8.91 12.27 0.44
C SER A 59 9.28 12.01 -1.02
N ILE A 60 8.75 10.94 -1.62
CA ILE A 60 9.00 10.64 -3.05
C ILE A 60 8.45 11.78 -3.92
N HIS A 61 7.24 12.26 -3.66
CA HIS A 61 6.65 13.34 -4.43
C HIS A 61 7.51 14.61 -4.38
N THR A 62 7.94 15.04 -3.17
CA THR A 62 8.81 16.20 -2.98
C THR A 62 10.14 16.05 -3.72
N ALA A 63 10.79 14.89 -3.59
CA ALA A 63 12.05 14.59 -4.24
C ALA A 63 11.95 14.68 -5.78
N LEU A 64 10.90 14.08 -6.35
CA LEU A 64 10.67 14.09 -7.80
C LEU A 64 10.22 15.47 -8.30
N SER A 65 9.40 16.19 -7.52
CA SER A 65 9.00 17.57 -7.84
C SER A 65 10.21 18.47 -7.95
N HIS A 66 11.14 18.38 -6.98
CA HIS A 66 12.37 19.15 -6.99
C HIS A 66 13.30 18.74 -8.15
N HIS A 67 13.43 17.44 -8.43
CA HIS A 67 14.28 16.97 -9.53
C HIS A 67 13.78 17.38 -10.92
N TYR A 68 12.47 17.35 -11.14
CA TYR A 68 11.87 17.66 -12.43
C TYR A 68 11.37 19.10 -12.57
N ASP A 69 11.53 19.91 -11.52
CA ASP A 69 11.05 21.29 -11.41
C ASP A 69 9.54 21.43 -11.69
N THR A 70 8.76 20.42 -11.28
CA THR A 70 7.31 20.41 -11.46
C THR A 70 6.60 19.45 -10.51
N ASP A 71 5.51 19.90 -9.89
CA ASP A 71 4.62 19.06 -9.10
C ASP A 71 3.78 18.08 -9.94
N MET A 72 3.76 18.27 -11.26
CA MET A 72 3.00 17.45 -12.20
C MET A 72 3.92 16.53 -13.01
N TRP A 73 5.01 16.07 -12.40
CA TRP A 73 5.99 15.17 -13.01
C TRP A 73 5.39 13.87 -13.56
N PHE A 74 4.22 13.47 -13.06
CA PHE A 74 3.44 12.32 -13.55
C PHE A 74 3.14 12.35 -15.06
N PHE A 75 3.10 13.53 -15.67
CA PHE A 75 2.85 13.70 -17.11
C PHE A 75 4.09 13.55 -17.99
N ARG A 76 5.29 13.38 -17.40
CA ARG A 76 6.50 13.19 -18.21
C ARG A 76 6.48 11.84 -18.91
N GLU A 77 6.64 11.88 -20.22
CA GLU A 77 6.73 10.68 -21.05
C GLU A 77 7.97 9.85 -20.69
N GLY A 78 7.82 8.53 -20.66
CA GLY A 78 8.91 7.59 -20.39
C GLY A 78 9.31 7.46 -18.91
N LEU A 79 8.76 8.27 -18.00
CA LEU A 79 9.03 8.14 -16.57
C LEU A 79 8.28 6.96 -15.95
N LEU A 80 6.96 6.89 -16.12
CA LEU A 80 6.13 5.83 -15.55
C LEU A 80 6.06 4.60 -16.44
N GLN A 81 6.11 3.41 -15.84
CA GLN A 81 5.86 2.15 -16.53
C GLN A 81 4.38 1.99 -16.91
N ALA A 82 4.08 1.12 -17.89
CA ALA A 82 2.73 0.96 -18.43
C ALA A 82 1.65 0.64 -17.36
N ASN A 83 1.99 -0.15 -16.33
CA ASN A 83 1.12 -0.42 -15.19
C ASN A 83 0.85 0.84 -14.36
N GLN A 84 1.89 1.61 -14.06
CA GLN A 84 1.81 2.84 -13.28
C GLN A 84 1.07 3.95 -14.03
N VAL A 85 1.23 4.04 -15.36
CA VAL A 85 0.47 4.97 -16.21
C VAL A 85 -1.03 4.66 -16.13
N ARG A 86 -1.41 3.36 -16.14
CA ARG A 86 -2.80 2.95 -15.96
C ARG A 86 -3.33 3.33 -14.57
N ASP A 87 -2.55 3.11 -13.53
CA ASP A 87 -2.94 3.45 -12.16
C ASP A 87 -3.09 4.97 -11.99
N PHE A 88 -2.18 5.75 -12.56
CA PHE A 88 -2.25 7.20 -12.64
C PHE A 88 -3.48 7.68 -13.41
N ALA A 89 -3.76 7.12 -14.59
CA ALA A 89 -4.94 7.47 -15.39
C ALA A 89 -6.25 7.20 -14.63
N SER A 90 -6.31 6.09 -13.88
CA SER A 90 -7.44 5.76 -13.01
C SER A 90 -7.60 6.78 -11.88
N ALA A 91 -6.51 7.16 -11.22
CA ALA A 91 -6.49 8.17 -10.18
C ALA A 91 -6.93 9.56 -10.72
N LEU A 92 -6.38 9.96 -11.86
CA LEU A 92 -6.71 11.21 -12.54
C LEU A 92 -8.21 11.27 -12.89
N GLY A 93 -8.75 10.19 -13.48
CA GLY A 93 -10.18 10.11 -13.80
C GLY A 93 -11.07 10.21 -12.56
N LYS A 94 -10.68 9.61 -11.44
CA LYS A 94 -11.43 9.71 -10.17
C LYS A 94 -11.41 11.12 -9.59
N VAL A 95 -10.26 11.79 -9.63
CA VAL A 95 -10.11 13.16 -9.11
C VAL A 95 -10.84 14.17 -10.01
N ALA A 96 -10.65 14.07 -11.34
CA ALA A 96 -11.25 14.98 -12.32
C ALA A 96 -12.79 14.96 -12.31
N ARG A 97 -13.41 13.84 -11.93
CA ARG A 97 -14.88 13.75 -11.73
C ARG A 97 -15.39 14.62 -10.58
N LYS A 98 -14.55 14.95 -9.61
CA LYS A 98 -14.96 15.65 -8.38
C LYS A 98 -14.45 17.10 -8.34
N ARG A 99 -13.27 17.36 -8.90
CA ARG A 99 -12.58 18.65 -8.81
C ARG A 99 -11.45 18.76 -9.82
N THR A 100 -10.90 19.95 -9.99
CA THR A 100 -9.66 20.17 -10.73
C THR A 100 -8.52 19.33 -10.12
N PRO A 101 -7.80 18.53 -10.92
CA PRO A 101 -6.75 17.66 -10.41
C PRO A 101 -5.52 18.47 -9.99
N LEU A 102 -5.31 18.54 -8.68
CA LEU A 102 -4.09 19.08 -8.07
C LEU A 102 -3.12 17.93 -7.78
N ALA A 103 -1.80 18.22 -7.82
CA ALA A 103 -0.75 17.24 -7.55
C ALA A 103 -0.99 16.48 -6.23
N GLY A 104 -1.27 17.19 -5.13
CA GLY A 104 -1.56 16.57 -3.84
C GLY A 104 -2.80 15.66 -3.83
N CYS A 105 -3.82 15.96 -4.66
CA CYS A 105 -4.99 15.10 -4.80
C CYS A 105 -4.64 13.80 -5.55
N LEU A 106 -3.77 13.88 -6.55
CA LEU A 106 -3.28 12.71 -7.28
C LEU A 106 -2.38 11.86 -6.39
N VAL A 107 -1.48 12.49 -5.64
CA VAL A 107 -0.59 11.83 -4.67
C VAL A 107 -1.40 11.02 -3.64
N ALA A 108 -2.46 11.63 -3.10
CA ALA A 108 -3.33 10.99 -2.13
C ALA A 108 -4.22 9.87 -2.70
N GLN A 109 -4.44 9.84 -4.02
CA GLN A 109 -5.32 8.89 -4.69
C GLN A 109 -4.59 7.62 -5.15
N LEU A 110 -3.25 7.69 -5.26
CA LEU A 110 -2.37 6.57 -5.60
C LEU A 110 -2.14 5.67 -4.38
N SER A 111 -2.05 4.36 -4.62
CA SER A 111 -1.89 3.36 -3.56
C SER A 111 -0.46 3.26 -3.05
N PHE A 112 -0.27 2.75 -1.83
CA PHE A 112 1.05 2.38 -1.31
C PHE A 112 1.90 1.57 -2.31
N GLY A 113 1.31 0.61 -3.02
CA GLY A 113 2.00 -0.21 -4.01
C GLY A 113 2.55 0.57 -5.21
N PHE A 114 1.89 1.66 -5.61
CA PHE A 114 2.44 2.56 -6.63
C PHE A 114 3.75 3.19 -6.14
N TRP A 115 3.75 3.71 -4.91
CA TRP A 115 4.91 4.41 -4.34
C TRP A 115 6.09 3.48 -4.09
N THR A 116 5.85 2.27 -3.59
CA THR A 116 6.93 1.29 -3.43
C THR A 116 7.50 0.84 -4.78
N SER A 117 6.68 0.78 -5.84
CA SER A 117 7.16 0.39 -7.16
C SER A 117 8.14 1.38 -7.79
N LEU A 118 8.10 2.66 -7.38
CA LEU A 118 9.07 3.69 -7.80
C LEU A 118 10.45 3.50 -7.15
N LEU A 119 10.58 2.60 -6.18
CA LEU A 119 11.86 2.23 -5.55
C LEU A 119 12.47 0.97 -6.17
N ASN A 120 11.81 0.36 -7.17
CA ASN A 120 12.31 -0.84 -7.81
C ASN A 120 13.51 -0.55 -8.75
N ALA A 121 14.28 -1.59 -9.07
CA ALA A 121 15.49 -1.52 -9.90
C ALA A 121 15.41 -0.65 -11.19
N PRO A 122 14.29 -0.64 -11.95
CA PRO A 122 14.19 0.22 -13.14
C PRO A 122 14.29 1.72 -12.82
N TYR A 123 13.78 2.12 -11.66
CA TYR A 123 13.83 3.50 -11.16
C TYR A 123 15.12 3.80 -10.42
N GLU A 124 15.70 2.80 -9.78
CA GLU A 124 17.03 2.90 -9.18
C GLU A 124 18.06 3.38 -10.20
N GLN A 125 18.07 2.80 -11.40
CA GLN A 125 19.02 3.16 -12.45
C GLN A 125 18.70 4.46 -13.16
N SER A 126 17.42 4.79 -13.34
CA SER A 126 17.00 5.94 -14.15
C SER A 126 16.81 7.23 -13.34
N VAL A 127 16.45 7.13 -12.06
CA VAL A 127 16.08 8.27 -11.21
C VAL A 127 17.03 8.42 -10.02
N TRP A 128 17.32 7.33 -9.30
CA TRP A 128 17.96 7.43 -7.98
C TRP A 128 19.51 7.44 -8.05
N LEU A 129 20.11 6.53 -8.82
CA LEU A 129 21.57 6.40 -8.99
C LEU A 129 22.23 7.59 -9.69
N PRO A 130 21.66 8.18 -10.77
CA PRO A 130 22.25 9.35 -11.42
C PRO A 130 22.43 10.54 -10.46
N ASN A 131 21.56 10.63 -9.45
CA ASN A 131 21.58 11.68 -8.44
C ASN A 131 22.29 11.27 -7.13
N LYS A 132 23.01 10.13 -7.12
CA LYS A 132 23.68 9.56 -5.92
C LYS A 132 22.76 9.46 -4.69
N ALA A 133 21.47 9.19 -4.88
CA ALA A 133 20.47 9.18 -3.82
C ALA A 133 20.34 10.51 -3.02
N ALA A 134 20.90 11.63 -3.50
CA ALA A 134 20.78 12.93 -2.84
C ALA A 134 19.32 13.37 -2.68
N LEU A 135 18.45 12.91 -3.59
CA LEU A 135 17.01 13.14 -3.58
C LEU A 135 16.26 12.43 -2.44
N LEU A 136 16.86 11.45 -1.76
CA LEU A 136 16.23 10.75 -0.63
C LEU A 136 16.43 11.48 0.72
N PHE A 137 17.32 12.48 0.77
CA PHE A 137 17.71 13.18 2.00
C PHE A 137 17.30 14.67 2.05
N THR A 138 16.51 15.12 1.07
CA THR A 138 15.93 16.48 1.01
C THR A 138 14.50 16.49 1.51
#